data_AF-A0AAU8S4V5-F1
#
_entry.id   AF-A0AAU8S4V5-F1
#
_cell.length_a   1.000
_cell.length_b   1.000
_cell.length_c   1.000
_cell.angle_alpha   90.00
_cell.angle_beta   90.00
_cell.angle_gamma   90.00
#
_symmetry.space_group_name_H-M   'P 1'
#
loop_
_entity.id
_entity.type
_entity.pdbx_description
1 polymer ?
#
loop_
_entity_poly.entity_id
_entity_poly.type
_entity_poly.pdbx_seq_one_letter_code
_entity_poly.pdbx_strand_id
1 'polypeptide(L)'
;MIKDAKIIAELRVLIGYLGEQQPAWWPSQFYSPNAAAFLGPVFARSTALAQYQGVTAAAARKHEEHIGEGRSFHLFRLPEIFEQSAASVFADKPSEASIRVTVTSRDQALARLAELAGQVASATEGPVVVGDLRDGLGDSLKSCAALYLDAFNKGIQCFPYLREAQ
;
A
#
# COMPACT_ATOMS: atom_id res chain seq x y z
N MET A 1 -1.74 -0.26 20.53
CA MET A 1 -1.49 -0.60 19.12
C MET A 1 -2.72 -0.20 18.32
N ILE A 2 -2.57 0.62 17.27
CA ILE A 2 -3.69 0.99 16.40
C ILE A 2 -4.24 -0.30 15.76
N LYS A 3 -5.57 -0.49 15.84
CA LYS A 3 -6.27 -1.71 15.39
C LYS A 3 -5.95 -2.08 13.94
N ASP A 4 -5.78 -1.07 13.09
CA ASP A 4 -5.65 -1.25 11.64
C ASP A 4 -4.19 -1.33 11.16
N ALA A 5 -3.19 -1.24 12.05
CA ALA A 5 -1.77 -1.14 11.70
C ALA A 5 -1.28 -2.25 10.77
N LYS A 6 -1.63 -3.51 11.08
CA LYS A 6 -1.25 -4.68 10.27
C LYS A 6 -1.88 -4.64 8.88
N ILE A 7 -3.16 -4.27 8.79
CA ILE A 7 -3.89 -4.20 7.52
C ILE A 7 -3.32 -3.08 6.64
N ILE A 8 -3.00 -1.92 7.23
CA ILE A 8 -2.35 -0.81 6.51
C ILE A 8 -1.00 -1.26 5.95
N ALA A 9 -0.16 -1.91 6.77
CA ALA A 9 1.12 -2.42 6.34
C ALA A 9 0.98 -3.44 5.21
N GLU A 10 0.07 -4.41 5.36
CA GLU A 10 -0.17 -5.46 4.37
C GLU A 10 -0.69 -4.89 3.04
N LEU A 11 -1.65 -3.96 3.07
CA LEU A 11 -2.15 -3.30 1.86
C LEU A 11 -1.05 -2.50 1.16
N ARG A 12 -0.25 -1.72 1.90
CA ARG A 12 0.89 -0.97 1.33
C ARG A 12 1.88 -1.90 0.65
N VAL A 13 2.18 -3.06 1.23
CA VAL A 13 3.08 -4.06 0.63
C VAL A 13 2.48 -4.69 -0.62
N LEU A 14 1.23 -5.16 -0.57
CA LEU A 14 0.55 -5.78 -1.71
C LEU A 14 0.43 -4.83 -2.90
N ILE A 15 -0.12 -3.65 -2.66
CA ILE A 15 -0.37 -2.64 -3.69
C ILE A 15 0.97 -2.08 -4.17
N GLY A 16 1.91 -1.83 -3.24
CA GLY A 16 3.29 -1.44 -3.52
C GLY A 16 3.98 -2.38 -4.50
N TYR A 17 3.99 -3.68 -4.16
CA TYR A 17 4.56 -4.74 -4.99
C TYR A 17 3.89 -4.82 -6.37
N LEU A 18 2.56 -4.80 -6.42
CA LEU A 18 1.79 -4.90 -7.66
C LEU A 18 2.03 -3.69 -8.58
N GLY A 19 2.16 -2.48 -8.02
CA GLY A 19 2.43 -1.27 -8.80
C GLY A 19 3.89 -1.13 -9.27
N GLU A 20 4.83 -1.90 -8.71
CA GLU A 20 6.18 -2.06 -9.28
C GLU A 20 6.21 -3.04 -10.48
N GLN A 21 5.16 -3.86 -10.68
CA GLN A 21 5.07 -4.79 -11.80
C GLN A 21 4.67 -4.10 -13.10
N GLN A 22 4.99 -4.70 -14.25
CA GLN A 22 4.70 -4.11 -15.56
C GLN A 22 3.20 -4.19 -15.94
N PRO A 23 2.61 -3.11 -16.51
CA PRO A 23 3.18 -1.76 -16.64
C PRO A 23 3.28 -1.07 -15.27
N ALA A 24 4.48 -0.60 -14.92
CA ALA A 24 4.74 -0.04 -13.58
C ALA A 24 3.98 1.26 -13.35
N TRP A 25 3.31 1.38 -12.21
CA TRP A 25 2.59 2.58 -11.79
C TRP A 25 3.54 3.63 -11.21
N TRP A 26 4.60 3.18 -10.53
CA TRP A 26 5.67 4.04 -10.01
C TRP A 26 7.06 3.43 -10.32
N PRO A 27 8.07 4.27 -10.55
CA PRO A 27 9.40 3.82 -10.95
C PRO A 27 10.25 3.44 -9.73
N SER A 28 9.90 2.36 -9.03
CA SER A 28 10.72 1.79 -7.94
C SER A 28 10.88 0.26 -8.08
N GLN A 29 11.81 -0.31 -7.32
CA GLN A 29 12.19 -1.73 -7.40
C GLN A 29 12.44 -2.37 -6.03
N PHE A 30 11.77 -1.89 -4.98
CA PHE A 30 11.97 -2.34 -3.60
C PHE A 30 11.51 -3.79 -3.37
N TYR A 31 10.57 -4.30 -4.16
CA TYR A 31 10.15 -5.71 -4.15
C TYR A 31 10.54 -6.46 -5.43
N SER A 32 11.46 -5.91 -6.23
CA SER A 32 12.04 -6.64 -7.35
C SER A 32 12.92 -7.80 -6.86
N PRO A 33 13.16 -8.84 -7.68
CA PRO A 33 14.13 -9.90 -7.37
C PRO A 33 15.54 -9.36 -7.09
N ASN A 34 15.88 -8.19 -7.63
CA ASN A 34 17.19 -7.55 -7.47
C ASN A 34 17.28 -6.65 -6.23
N ALA A 35 16.20 -6.48 -5.47
CA ALA A 35 16.15 -5.58 -4.32
C ALA A 35 17.23 -5.89 -3.26
N ALA A 36 17.49 -7.19 -3.05
CA ALA A 36 18.49 -7.64 -2.09
C ALA A 36 19.91 -7.13 -2.40
N ALA A 37 20.25 -6.93 -3.68
CA ALA A 37 21.59 -6.49 -4.08
C ALA A 37 21.91 -5.06 -3.62
N PHE A 38 20.92 -4.17 -3.57
CA PHE A 38 21.12 -2.78 -3.13
C PHE A 38 20.68 -2.52 -1.69
N LEU A 39 19.71 -3.27 -1.15
CA LEU A 39 19.26 -3.12 0.24
C LEU A 39 20.12 -3.90 1.23
N GLY A 40 20.58 -5.10 0.85
CA GLY A 40 21.35 -5.98 1.73
C GLY A 40 22.59 -5.32 2.35
N PRO A 41 23.44 -4.62 1.57
CA PRO A 41 24.63 -3.96 2.10
C PRO A 41 24.34 -2.85 3.12
N VAL A 42 23.24 -2.10 2.95
CA VAL A 42 22.92 -0.91 3.76
C VAL A 42 21.98 -1.24 4.92
N PHE A 43 21.06 -2.17 4.72
CA PHE A 43 19.94 -2.48 5.61
C PHE A 43 19.91 -3.96 6.00
N ALA A 44 21.07 -4.59 6.22
CA ALA A 44 21.18 -6.03 6.49
C ALA A 44 20.23 -6.56 7.59
N ARG A 45 19.93 -5.74 8.61
CA ARG A 45 19.05 -6.11 9.74
C ARG A 45 17.62 -5.57 9.62
N SER A 46 17.36 -4.71 8.64
CA SER A 46 16.10 -3.96 8.49
C SER A 46 15.62 -3.94 7.03
N THR A 47 16.00 -4.93 6.23
CA THR A 47 15.70 -4.98 4.79
C THR A 47 14.19 -4.88 4.53
N ALA A 48 13.37 -5.64 5.24
CA ALA A 48 11.91 -5.60 5.04
C ALA A 48 11.31 -4.23 5.37
N LEU A 49 11.78 -3.57 6.43
CA LEU A 49 11.36 -2.21 6.77
C LEU A 49 11.81 -1.22 5.68
N ALA A 50 13.03 -1.35 5.16
CA ALA A 50 13.52 -0.52 4.07
C ALA A 50 12.74 -0.73 2.76
N GLN A 51 12.36 -1.97 2.44
CA GLN A 51 11.49 -2.27 1.30
C GLN A 51 10.12 -1.59 1.46
N TYR A 52 9.50 -1.79 2.62
CA TYR A 52 8.21 -1.20 2.96
C TYR A 52 8.24 0.34 2.88
N GLN A 53 9.23 0.98 3.51
CA GLN A 53 9.37 2.44 3.50
C GLN A 53 9.65 2.97 2.09
N GLY A 54 10.52 2.29 1.35
CA GLY A 54 10.89 2.65 -0.01
C GLY A 54 9.72 2.62 -0.98
N VAL A 55 8.97 1.50 -1.00
CA VAL A 55 7.79 1.38 -1.87
C VAL A 55 6.69 2.36 -1.46
N THR A 56 6.53 2.58 -0.14
CA THR A 56 5.53 3.52 0.38
C THR A 56 5.85 4.94 -0.09
N ALA A 57 7.12 5.35 -0.03
CA ALA A 57 7.55 6.67 -0.50
C ALA A 57 7.37 6.83 -2.02
N ALA A 58 7.72 5.81 -2.81
CA ALA A 58 7.56 5.84 -4.26
C ALA A 58 6.08 5.93 -4.67
N ALA A 59 5.23 5.12 -4.06
CA ALA A 59 3.79 5.16 -4.29
C ALA A 59 3.20 6.49 -3.81
N ALA A 60 3.61 7.01 -2.64
CA ALA A 60 3.11 8.28 -2.13
C ALA A 60 3.38 9.43 -3.09
N ARG A 61 4.61 9.55 -3.62
CA ARG A 61 4.95 10.56 -4.62
C ARG A 61 4.03 10.49 -5.85
N LYS A 62 3.76 9.28 -6.34
CA LYS A 62 2.88 9.07 -7.50
C LYS A 62 1.43 9.50 -7.20
N HIS A 63 0.96 9.26 -5.98
CA HIS A 63 -0.37 9.67 -5.54
C HIS A 63 -0.48 11.20 -5.43
N GLU A 64 0.51 11.84 -4.82
CA GLU A 64 0.58 13.29 -4.64
C GLU A 64 0.58 14.02 -6.01
N GLU A 65 1.25 13.46 -7.03
CA GLU A 65 1.22 13.96 -8.41
C GLU A 65 -0.20 14.01 -9.03
N HIS A 66 -1.13 13.16 -8.61
CA HIS A 66 -2.46 13.03 -9.21
C HIS A 66 -3.58 13.61 -8.34
N ILE A 67 -3.49 13.46 -7.01
CA ILE A 67 -4.49 13.94 -6.06
C ILE A 67 -4.26 15.42 -5.73
N GLY A 68 -3.00 15.86 -5.71
CA GLY A 68 -2.58 17.17 -5.22
C GLY A 68 -2.18 17.18 -3.74
N GLU A 69 -1.54 18.27 -3.32
CA GLU A 69 -1.07 18.47 -1.95
C GLU A 69 -2.17 19.07 -1.05
N GLY A 70 -2.41 18.48 0.13
CA GLY A 70 -3.27 19.04 1.19
C GLY A 70 -4.70 18.48 1.27
N ARG A 71 -5.24 18.50 2.51
CA ARG A 71 -6.60 18.06 2.94
C ARG A 71 -7.10 16.70 2.41
N SER A 72 -6.17 15.86 1.95
CA SER A 72 -6.44 14.55 1.40
C SER A 72 -5.44 13.56 1.99
N PHE A 73 -5.94 12.38 2.34
CA PHE A 73 -5.14 11.27 2.86
C PHE A 73 -5.30 10.08 1.92
N HIS A 74 -4.22 9.39 1.58
CA HIS A 74 -4.30 8.16 0.79
C HIS A 74 -3.56 7.05 1.52
N LEU A 75 -3.70 5.80 1.06
CA LEU A 75 -3.12 4.64 1.74
C LEU A 75 -1.63 4.84 2.07
N PHE A 76 -0.88 5.47 1.16
CA PHE A 76 0.56 5.72 1.30
C PHE A 76 0.92 7.03 2.03
N ARG A 77 -0.07 7.85 2.40
CA ARG A 77 0.08 9.10 3.18
C ARG A 77 -1.11 9.28 4.12
N LEU A 78 -1.00 8.70 5.31
CA LEU A 78 -2.02 8.74 6.37
C LEU A 78 -1.55 9.67 7.50
N PRO A 79 -2.41 10.03 8.47
CA PRO A 79 -1.95 10.72 9.67
C PRO A 79 -0.83 9.94 10.36
N GLU A 80 0.13 10.67 10.93
CA GLU A 80 1.39 10.13 11.47
C GLU A 80 1.21 8.92 12.39
N ILE A 81 0.18 8.93 13.24
CA ILE A 81 -0.11 7.83 14.15
C ILE A 81 -0.35 6.49 13.44
N PHE A 82 -1.00 6.51 12.27
CA PHE A 82 -1.21 5.32 11.45
C PHE A 82 0.07 4.89 10.74
N GLU A 83 0.87 5.84 10.27
CA GLU A 83 2.12 5.55 9.57
C GLU A 83 3.16 4.90 10.48
N GLN A 84 3.37 5.48 11.66
CA GLN A 84 4.26 4.93 12.68
C GLN A 84 3.78 3.55 13.13
N SER A 85 2.47 3.40 13.36
CA SER A 85 1.89 2.11 13.75
C SER A 85 2.08 1.05 12.68
N ALA A 86 1.82 1.35 11.41
CA ALA A 86 2.02 0.40 10.31
C ALA A 86 3.50 0.03 10.11
N ALA A 87 4.42 1.00 10.22
CA ALA A 87 5.86 0.72 10.15
C ALA A 87 6.35 -0.18 11.30
N SER A 88 5.80 -0.02 12.51
CA SER A 88 6.17 -0.84 13.68
C SER A 88 5.85 -2.33 13.53
N VAL A 89 4.95 -2.70 12.61
CA VAL A 89 4.63 -4.10 12.29
C VAL A 89 5.88 -4.87 11.84
N PHE A 90 6.85 -4.19 11.21
CA PHE A 90 8.09 -4.81 10.73
C PHE A 90 9.15 -4.98 11.84
N ALA A 91 8.90 -4.49 13.05
CA ALA A 91 9.74 -4.80 14.22
C ALA A 91 9.40 -6.19 14.80
N ASP A 92 8.17 -6.67 14.61
CA ASP A 92 7.69 -7.97 15.06
C ASP A 92 7.93 -9.05 13.99
N LYS A 93 8.84 -10.00 14.25
CA LYS A 93 9.27 -11.00 13.25
C LYS A 93 8.14 -11.90 12.73
N PRO A 94 7.21 -12.40 13.56
CA PRO A 94 6.04 -13.12 13.09
C PRO A 94 5.15 -12.29 12.15
N SER A 95 4.85 -11.03 12.49
CA SER A 95 4.04 -10.16 11.64
C SER A 95 4.76 -9.82 10.33
N GLU A 96 6.04 -9.46 10.40
CA GLU A 96 6.91 -9.23 9.24
C GLU A 96 6.88 -10.44 8.30
N ALA A 97 7.07 -11.66 8.83
CA ALA A 97 7.05 -12.90 8.05
C ALA A 97 5.70 -13.14 7.38
N SER A 98 4.59 -12.91 8.10
CA SER A 98 3.23 -13.09 7.57
C SER A 98 2.91 -12.16 6.39
N ILE A 99 3.51 -10.96 6.36
CA ILE A 99 3.33 -10.02 5.25
C ILE A 99 4.27 -10.36 4.09
N ARG A 100 5.53 -10.74 4.36
CA ARG A 100 6.48 -11.06 3.28
C ARG A 100 6.00 -12.20 2.38
N VAL A 101 5.30 -13.19 2.94
CA VAL A 101 4.80 -14.33 2.16
C VAL A 101 3.66 -13.98 1.21
N THR A 102 3.09 -12.76 1.23
CA THR A 102 1.98 -12.37 0.36
C THR A 102 2.42 -11.79 -0.99
N VAL A 103 3.71 -11.49 -1.15
CA VAL A 103 4.28 -10.85 -2.35
C VAL A 103 5.33 -11.72 -3.03
N THR A 104 5.12 -13.05 -3.05
CA THR A 104 6.01 -13.98 -3.76
C THR A 104 5.72 -14.07 -5.26
N SER A 105 4.48 -13.75 -5.67
CA SER A 105 4.05 -13.69 -7.06
C SER A 105 2.89 -12.71 -7.22
N ARG A 106 2.67 -12.25 -8.47
CA ARG A 106 1.54 -11.37 -8.82
C ARG A 106 0.20 -12.00 -8.46
N ASP A 107 0.00 -13.28 -8.80
CA ASP A 107 -1.27 -13.97 -8.58
C ASP A 107 -1.58 -14.12 -7.08
N GLN A 108 -0.57 -14.44 -6.27
CA GLN A 108 -0.74 -14.51 -4.82
C GLN A 108 -1.08 -13.15 -4.22
N ALA A 109 -0.41 -12.08 -4.66
CA ALA A 109 -0.68 -10.74 -4.18
C ALA A 109 -2.11 -10.28 -4.57
N LEU A 110 -2.55 -10.55 -5.81
CA LEU A 110 -3.92 -10.26 -6.25
C LEU A 110 -4.97 -11.06 -5.47
N ALA A 111 -4.73 -12.36 -5.25
CA ALA A 111 -5.63 -13.20 -4.46
C ALA A 111 -5.77 -12.68 -3.02
N ARG A 112 -4.64 -12.33 -2.38
CA ARG A 112 -4.66 -11.77 -1.03
C ARG A 112 -5.33 -10.40 -0.98
N LEU A 113 -5.11 -9.55 -1.99
CA LEU A 113 -5.79 -8.26 -2.10
C LEU A 113 -7.31 -8.44 -2.26
N ALA A 114 -7.77 -9.46 -2.98
CA ALA A 114 -9.18 -9.79 -3.12
C ALA A 114 -9.84 -10.23 -1.81
N GLU A 115 -9.14 -11.03 -0.99
CA GLU A 115 -9.60 -11.38 0.36
C GLU A 115 -9.77 -10.14 1.25
N LEU A 116 -8.82 -9.21 1.20
CA LEU A 116 -8.87 -7.96 1.98
C LEU A 116 -9.93 -6.99 1.47
N ALA A 117 -10.22 -6.98 0.17
CA ALA A 117 -11.28 -6.18 -0.41
C ALA A 117 -12.65 -6.59 0.14
N GLY A 118 -12.96 -7.89 0.15
CA GLY A 118 -14.22 -8.45 0.66
C GLY A 118 -15.49 -7.97 -0.07
N GLN A 119 -15.34 -7.13 -1.08
CA GLN A 119 -16.40 -6.57 -1.92
C GLN A 119 -15.84 -6.23 -3.30
N VAL A 120 -16.73 -6.08 -4.27
CA VAL A 120 -16.38 -5.61 -5.61
C VAL A 120 -16.52 -4.09 -5.64
N ALA A 121 -15.59 -3.41 -6.33
CA ALA A 121 -15.69 -2.01 -6.68
C ALA A 121 -15.48 -1.84 -8.18
N SER A 122 -15.86 -0.68 -8.72
CA SER A 122 -15.55 -0.30 -10.09
C SER A 122 -14.63 0.90 -10.07
N ALA A 123 -13.34 0.66 -10.22
CA ALA A 123 -12.32 1.68 -10.35
C ALA A 123 -12.43 2.41 -11.69
N THR A 124 -12.13 3.70 -11.64
CA THR A 124 -11.89 4.58 -12.78
C THR A 124 -10.43 5.03 -12.76
N GLU A 125 -9.92 5.44 -13.92
CA GLU A 125 -8.58 6.00 -14.01
C GLU A 125 -8.51 7.36 -13.28
N GLY A 126 -7.42 7.61 -12.57
CA GLY A 126 -7.17 8.83 -11.81
C GLY A 126 -7.60 8.78 -10.32
N PRO A 127 -7.68 9.95 -9.67
CA PRO A 127 -8.07 10.08 -8.27
C PRO A 127 -9.52 9.65 -8.01
N VAL A 128 -9.75 8.88 -6.95
CA VAL A 128 -11.09 8.43 -6.54
C VAL A 128 -11.32 8.70 -5.05
N VAL A 129 -12.38 9.45 -4.73
CA VAL A 129 -12.77 9.69 -3.33
C VAL A 129 -13.40 8.42 -2.75
N VAL A 130 -12.85 7.96 -1.62
CA VAL A 130 -13.37 6.84 -0.84
C VAL A 130 -14.31 7.30 0.29
N GLY A 131 -14.10 8.52 0.78
CA GLY A 131 -14.89 9.11 1.87
C GLY A 131 -14.09 10.15 2.64
N ASP A 132 -14.45 10.35 3.91
CA ASP A 132 -13.74 11.24 4.83
C ASP A 132 -12.91 10.44 5.85
N LEU A 133 -11.81 11.01 6.32
CA LEU A 133 -10.98 10.43 7.37
C LEU A 133 -11.76 10.44 8.70
N ARG A 134 -11.93 9.27 9.30
CA ARG A 134 -12.57 9.07 10.61
C ARG A 134 -11.62 8.32 11.54
N ASP A 135 -11.97 8.21 12.82
CA ASP A 135 -11.15 7.51 13.83
C ASP A 135 -10.81 6.06 13.46
N GLY A 136 -11.69 5.39 12.70
CA GLY A 136 -11.46 4.05 12.17
C GLY A 136 -11.29 4.05 10.65
N LEU A 137 -10.33 3.27 10.15
CA LEU A 137 -10.05 3.15 8.72
C LEU A 137 -10.61 1.88 8.09
N GLY A 138 -11.14 0.94 8.88
CA GLY A 138 -11.54 -0.40 8.43
C GLY A 138 -12.33 -0.45 7.11
N ASP A 139 -13.45 0.27 7.02
CA ASP A 139 -14.29 0.27 5.80
C ASP A 139 -13.61 1.01 4.64
N SER A 140 -12.92 2.11 4.92
CA SER A 140 -12.13 2.84 3.93
C SER A 140 -11.01 1.99 3.34
N LEU A 141 -10.33 1.16 4.16
CA LEU A 141 -9.27 0.26 3.72
C LEU A 141 -9.81 -0.86 2.83
N LYS A 142 -10.98 -1.42 3.15
CA LYS A 142 -11.67 -2.39 2.28
C LYS A 142 -12.06 -1.78 0.94
N SER A 143 -12.60 -0.58 0.94
CA SER A 143 -12.95 0.16 -0.28
C SER A 143 -11.72 0.48 -1.12
N CYS A 144 -10.63 0.94 -0.51
CA CYS A 144 -9.33 1.10 -1.19
C CYS A 144 -8.86 -0.22 -1.82
N ALA A 145 -8.86 -1.31 -1.06
CA ALA A 145 -8.44 -2.62 -1.55
C ALA A 145 -9.26 -3.08 -2.77
N ALA A 146 -10.59 -2.90 -2.73
CA ALA A 146 -11.48 -3.22 -3.84
C ALA A 146 -11.18 -2.37 -5.09
N LEU A 147 -10.94 -1.06 -4.93
CA LEU A 147 -10.58 -0.17 -6.03
C LEU A 147 -9.23 -0.53 -6.66
N TYR A 148 -8.20 -0.79 -5.85
CA TYR A 148 -6.90 -1.21 -6.37
C TYR A 148 -6.97 -2.56 -7.09
N LEU A 149 -7.70 -3.53 -6.52
CA LEU A 149 -7.87 -4.84 -7.14
C LEU A 149 -8.47 -4.71 -8.55
N ASP A 150 -9.58 -3.99 -8.68
CA ASP A 150 -10.24 -3.78 -9.96
C ASP A 150 -9.35 -2.99 -10.94
N ALA A 151 -8.65 -1.96 -10.45
CA ALA A 151 -7.71 -1.18 -11.25
C ALA A 151 -6.53 -2.03 -11.78
N PHE A 152 -5.95 -2.90 -10.96
CA PHE A 152 -4.89 -3.83 -11.39
C PHE A 152 -5.39 -4.85 -12.42
N ASN A 153 -6.63 -5.32 -12.29
CA ASN A 153 -7.24 -6.23 -13.25
C ASN A 153 -7.54 -5.54 -14.59
N LYS A 154 -7.93 -4.25 -14.56
CA LYS A 154 -8.18 -3.43 -15.75
C LYS A 154 -6.91 -2.84 -16.38
N GLY A 155 -5.79 -2.83 -15.66
CA GLY A 155 -4.55 -2.20 -16.11
C GLY A 155 -4.60 -0.67 -16.14
N ILE A 156 -5.44 -0.05 -15.31
CA ILE A 156 -5.59 1.41 -15.21
C ILE A 156 -5.01 1.93 -13.89
N GLN A 157 -4.51 3.16 -13.86
CA GLN A 157 -3.99 3.76 -12.63
C GLN A 157 -5.13 4.41 -11.85
N CYS A 158 -5.41 3.89 -10.65
CA CYS A 158 -6.40 4.43 -9.74
C CYS A 158 -5.72 4.92 -8.46
N PHE A 159 -6.11 6.10 -7.96
CA PHE A 159 -5.53 6.72 -6.77
C PHE A 159 -6.63 7.00 -5.72
N PRO A 160 -7.07 5.98 -4.95
CA PRO A 160 -8.07 6.15 -3.90
C PRO A 160 -7.57 7.07 -2.76
N TYR A 161 -8.42 8.01 -2.34
CA TYR A 161 -8.10 8.94 -1.25
C TYR A 161 -9.31 9.28 -0.38
N LEU A 162 -9.02 9.73 0.83
CA LEU A 162 -9.95 10.22 1.85
C LEU A 162 -9.80 11.74 1.95
N ARG A 163 -10.90 12.43 2.18
CA ARG A 163 -10.89 13.86 2.50
C ARG A 163 -10.64 14.04 4.00
N GLU A 164 -10.07 15.16 4.39
CA GLU A 164 -10.10 15.59 5.78
C GLU A 164 -11.57 15.76 6.24
N ALA A 165 -11.93 15.21 7.40
CA ALA A 165 -13.26 15.42 7.98
C ALA A 165 -13.44 16.90 8.34
N GLN A 166 -14.62 17.45 8.00
CA GLN A 166 -15.02 18.80 8.38
C GLN A 166 -15.59 18.83 9.80
#